data_AF-A0A2E4Y5J9-F1
#
_entry.id   AF-A0A2E4Y5J9-F1
#
_cell.length_a   1.000
_cell.length_b   1.000
_cell.length_c   1.000
_cell.angle_alpha   90.00
_cell.angle_beta   90.00
_cell.angle_gamma   90.00
#
_symmetry.space_group_name_H-M   'P 1'
#
loop_
_entity.id
_entity.type
_entity.pdbx_description
1 polymer ?
#
loop_
_entity_poly.entity_id
_entity_poly.type
_entity_poly.pdbx_seq_one_letter_code
_entity_poly.pdbx_strand_id
1 'polypeptide(L)'
;MIKKIKFTICAFSLITSFNSLGSKQRFEFFNGNKTSIKNPFALRDPFKRKRIRLKGRKGKYSAFLKGNFFSTLPSIENVPLNQIRIVGVLLGKNRRAMAKIIQGAALTKDTYILKEGMRLGKDNAEIKAILPGGIVVVEKIRNVYNQEEYLETIIPISTD
;
A
#
# COMPACT_ATOMS: atom_id res chain seq x y z
N MET A 1 -53.05 -61.63 24.12
CA MET A 1 -51.81 -62.41 24.35
C MET A 1 -50.68 -61.73 23.59
N ILE A 2 -49.82 -61.02 24.30
CA ILE A 2 -48.79 -60.12 23.75
C ILE A 2 -47.58 -60.96 23.28
N LYS A 3 -47.24 -60.91 21.99
CA LYS A 3 -45.95 -61.41 21.48
C LYS A 3 -45.16 -60.27 20.86
N LYS A 4 -43.94 -60.16 21.36
CA LYS A 4 -43.01 -59.03 21.22
C LYS A 4 -42.41 -58.94 19.81
N ILE A 5 -42.26 -57.68 19.42
CA ILE A 5 -41.47 -57.13 18.32
C ILE A 5 -40.03 -57.69 18.31
N LYS A 6 -39.52 -58.02 17.12
CA LYS A 6 -38.10 -57.92 16.78
C LYS A 6 -37.99 -57.22 15.42
N PHE A 7 -37.64 -55.93 15.47
CA PHE A 7 -37.35 -55.09 14.32
C PHE A 7 -35.94 -55.43 13.83
N THR A 8 -35.82 -56.09 12.69
CA THR A 8 -34.54 -56.35 12.01
C THR A 8 -34.10 -55.09 11.30
N ILE A 9 -33.34 -54.25 12.00
CA ILE A 9 -32.57 -53.15 11.41
C ILE A 9 -31.18 -53.71 11.12
N CYS A 10 -30.96 -54.21 9.89
CA CYS A 10 -29.60 -54.31 9.36
C CYS A 10 -29.42 -53.15 8.39
N ALA A 11 -28.75 -52.13 8.91
CA ALA A 11 -28.34 -50.93 8.21
C ALA A 11 -27.59 -51.29 6.94
N PHE A 12 -28.05 -50.74 5.84
CA PHE A 12 -27.39 -50.71 4.55
C PHE A 12 -26.12 -49.85 4.68
N SER A 13 -25.00 -50.43 5.12
CA SER A 13 -23.70 -49.75 5.13
C SER A 13 -23.14 -49.71 3.72
N LEU A 14 -23.44 -48.63 3.02
CA LEU A 14 -22.85 -48.24 1.74
C LEU A 14 -21.34 -47.97 1.92
N ILE A 15 -20.52 -49.03 1.93
CA ILE A 15 -19.07 -48.92 1.88
C ILE A 15 -18.68 -48.63 0.42
N THR A 16 -18.58 -47.35 0.11
CA THR A 16 -18.01 -46.88 -1.16
C THR A 16 -16.48 -47.01 -1.09
N SER A 17 -15.98 -48.13 -1.61
CA SER A 17 -14.55 -48.36 -1.83
C SER A 17 -14.03 -47.50 -3.00
N PHE A 18 -13.86 -46.19 -2.81
CA PHE A 18 -13.09 -45.35 -3.73
C PHE A 18 -11.62 -45.31 -3.31
N ASN A 19 -10.87 -46.35 -3.69
CA ASN A 19 -9.43 -46.26 -3.84
C ASN A 19 -9.12 -46.22 -5.34
N SER A 20 -9.39 -45.10 -6.02
CA SER A 20 -8.67 -44.83 -7.27
C SER A 20 -7.26 -44.35 -6.90
N LEU A 21 -6.38 -45.31 -6.61
CA LEU A 21 -4.96 -45.08 -6.55
C LEU A 21 -4.52 -44.74 -7.98
N GLY A 22 -4.51 -43.46 -8.33
CA GLY A 22 -3.97 -42.99 -9.60
C GLY A 22 -2.51 -43.38 -9.67
N SER A 23 -2.21 -44.50 -10.32
CA SER A 23 -0.85 -44.87 -10.64
C SER A 23 -0.31 -43.75 -11.54
N LYS A 24 0.66 -42.99 -11.03
CA LYS A 24 1.43 -42.07 -11.87
C LYS A 24 2.02 -42.92 -12.99
N GLN A 25 1.53 -42.75 -14.21
CA GLN A 25 2.04 -43.46 -15.38
C GLN A 25 3.57 -43.28 -15.40
N ARG A 26 4.30 -44.36 -15.11
CA ARG A 26 5.75 -44.35 -15.16
C ARG A 26 6.12 -44.55 -16.61
N PHE A 27 6.53 -43.48 -17.27
CA PHE A 27 7.01 -43.55 -18.64
C PHE A 27 8.37 -44.29 -18.63
N GLU A 28 8.37 -45.57 -18.98
CA GLU A 28 9.56 -46.43 -18.97
C GLU A 28 10.71 -45.85 -19.83
N PHE A 29 10.36 -45.09 -20.87
CA PHE A 29 11.30 -44.42 -21.75
C PHE A 29 12.22 -43.41 -21.01
N PHE A 30 11.69 -42.69 -20.02
CA PHE A 30 12.41 -41.63 -19.31
C PHE A 30 13.09 -42.10 -18.01
N ASN A 31 12.88 -43.36 -17.61
CA ASN A 31 13.43 -43.94 -16.39
C ASN A 31 14.76 -44.68 -16.64
N GLY A 32 15.73 -43.96 -17.20
CA GLY A 32 17.16 -44.35 -17.17
C GLY A 32 17.65 -45.33 -18.24
N ASN A 33 16.78 -46.07 -18.95
CA ASN A 33 17.25 -47.12 -19.87
C ASN A 33 17.46 -46.67 -21.32
N LYS A 34 16.88 -45.54 -21.76
CA LYS A 34 16.86 -45.14 -23.19
C LYS A 34 17.24 -43.68 -23.44
N THR A 35 17.60 -42.90 -22.41
CA THR A 35 17.95 -41.49 -22.56
C THR A 35 19.28 -41.18 -21.86
N SER A 36 20.17 -40.47 -22.55
CA SER A 36 21.47 -40.01 -22.00
C SER A 36 21.33 -38.83 -21.02
N ILE A 37 20.12 -38.30 -20.86
CA ILE A 37 19.84 -37.08 -20.13
C ILE A 37 19.56 -37.40 -18.66
N LYS A 38 20.35 -36.81 -17.76
CA LYS A 38 20.25 -37.03 -16.30
C LYS A 38 18.88 -36.69 -15.68
N ASN A 39 18.17 -35.67 -16.18
CA ASN A 39 16.84 -35.29 -15.69
C ASN A 39 15.93 -34.82 -16.83
N PRO A 40 15.26 -35.73 -17.53
CA PRO A 40 14.43 -35.40 -18.69
C PRO A 40 13.21 -34.54 -18.34
N PHE A 41 12.67 -34.66 -17.12
CA PHE A 41 11.48 -33.91 -16.70
C PHE A 41 11.79 -32.48 -16.25
N ALA A 42 13.05 -32.19 -15.87
CA ALA A 42 13.48 -30.83 -15.55
C ALA A 42 13.89 -30.03 -16.79
N LEU A 43 13.99 -30.67 -17.96
CA LEU A 43 14.24 -29.95 -19.21
C LEU A 43 13.06 -29.05 -19.53
N ARG A 44 13.42 -27.83 -19.90
CA ARG A 44 12.45 -26.86 -20.32
C ARG A 44 11.98 -27.20 -21.72
N ASP A 45 10.68 -27.39 -21.83
CA ASP A 45 9.99 -27.55 -23.10
C ASP A 45 10.38 -26.43 -24.09
N PRO A 46 10.89 -26.77 -25.29
CA PRO A 46 11.38 -25.80 -26.27
C PRO A 46 10.28 -24.86 -26.77
N PHE A 47 9.01 -25.25 -26.65
CA PHE A 47 7.87 -24.43 -27.04
C PHE A 47 7.36 -23.52 -25.91
N LYS A 48 7.89 -23.65 -24.69
CA LYS A 48 7.49 -22.81 -23.55
C LYS A 48 8.39 -21.59 -23.41
N ARG A 49 7.78 -20.40 -23.47
CA ARG A 49 8.44 -19.09 -23.26
C ARG A 49 9.17 -19.00 -21.91
N LYS A 50 10.28 -18.26 -21.87
CA LYS A 50 11.08 -18.05 -20.64
C LYS A 50 10.29 -17.17 -19.69
N ARG A 51 10.03 -17.65 -18.48
CA ARG A 51 9.47 -16.80 -17.41
C ARG A 51 10.54 -15.79 -17.03
N ILE A 52 10.37 -14.54 -17.44
CA ILE A 52 11.23 -13.43 -17.01
C ILE A 52 10.83 -13.13 -15.56
N ARG A 53 11.66 -13.56 -14.59
CA ARG A 53 11.47 -13.12 -13.20
C ARG A 53 11.90 -11.67 -13.13
N LEU A 54 10.93 -10.75 -13.06
CA LEU A 54 11.19 -9.36 -12.72
C LEU A 54 11.85 -9.35 -11.33
N LYS A 55 13.11 -8.91 -11.27
CA LYS A 55 13.84 -8.77 -10.01
C LYS A 55 13.08 -7.74 -9.18
N GLY A 56 12.31 -8.19 -8.19
CA GLY A 56 11.58 -7.31 -7.29
C GLY A 56 12.56 -6.33 -6.65
N ARG A 57 12.47 -5.05 -7.01
CA ARG A 57 13.23 -4.00 -6.34
C ARG A 57 12.67 -3.93 -4.91
N LYS A 58 13.46 -4.31 -3.91
CA LYS A 58 13.16 -3.97 -2.52
C LYS A 58 13.23 -2.44 -2.43
N GLY A 59 12.07 -1.79 -2.36
CA GLY A 59 11.99 -0.35 -2.10
C GLY A 59 12.68 -0.04 -0.78
N LYS A 60 13.60 0.94 -0.77
CA LYS A 60 14.15 1.50 0.46
C LYS A 60 13.07 2.38 1.08
N TYR A 61 12.19 1.79 1.88
CA TYR A 61 11.24 2.56 2.68
C TYR A 61 11.96 3.05 3.93
N SER A 62 12.46 4.29 3.90
CA SER A 62 12.80 5.01 5.13
C SER A 62 11.49 5.46 5.76
N ALA A 63 10.85 4.56 6.51
CA ALA A 63 9.63 4.85 7.24
C ALA A 63 9.98 5.77 8.43
N PHE A 64 9.63 7.06 8.31
CA PHE A 64 9.51 7.92 9.47
C PHE A 64 8.28 7.44 10.27
N LEU A 65 8.53 7.08 11.53
CA LEU A 65 7.62 6.38 12.41
C LEU A 65 6.62 7.34 13.09
N LYS A 66 5.32 7.07 12.96
CA LYS A 66 4.27 7.66 13.81
C LYS A 66 3.26 6.58 14.19
N GLY A 67 3.51 5.92 15.33
CA GLY A 67 2.78 4.71 15.75
C GLY A 67 3.05 3.52 14.82
N ASN A 68 2.62 2.31 15.17
CA ASN A 68 2.86 1.06 14.43
C ASN A 68 2.20 1.00 13.01
N PHE A 69 1.89 2.14 12.40
CA PHE A 69 1.31 2.27 11.08
C PHE A 69 2.41 2.63 10.06
N PHE A 70 2.75 1.67 9.21
CA PHE A 70 3.64 1.90 8.08
C PHE A 70 2.84 2.51 6.93
N SER A 71 3.00 3.82 6.71
CA SER A 71 2.51 4.45 5.49
C SER A 71 3.68 4.65 4.52
N THR A 72 3.51 4.20 3.28
CA THR A 72 4.49 4.40 2.20
C THR A 72 4.46 5.82 1.64
N LEU A 73 3.59 6.69 2.18
CA LEU A 73 3.35 8.02 1.66
C LEU A 73 4.40 8.99 2.19
N PRO A 74 5.00 9.83 1.33
CA PRO A 74 5.95 10.83 1.79
C PRO A 74 5.21 11.87 2.66
N SER A 75 5.71 12.12 3.87
CA SER A 75 5.13 13.09 4.81
C SER A 75 5.73 14.48 4.63
N ILE A 76 4.90 15.52 4.62
CA ILE A 76 5.33 16.93 4.50
C ILE A 76 5.55 17.61 5.88
N GLU A 77 5.38 16.89 6.98
CA GLU A 77 5.38 17.45 8.35
C GLU A 77 6.70 18.15 8.72
N ASN A 78 7.86 17.70 8.21
CA ASN A 78 9.17 18.24 8.61
C ASN A 78 9.81 19.18 7.57
N VAL A 79 9.01 19.74 6.66
CA VAL A 79 9.48 20.68 5.63
C VAL A 79 9.13 22.10 6.08
N PRO A 80 10.08 23.04 6.10
CA PRO A 80 9.78 24.42 6.52
C PRO A 80 8.78 25.07 5.56
N LEU A 81 7.89 25.90 6.09
CA LEU A 81 6.75 26.45 5.33
C LEU A 81 7.17 27.29 4.13
N ASN A 82 8.32 27.97 4.23
CA ASN A 82 8.91 28.73 3.13
C ASN A 82 9.28 27.87 1.90
N GLN A 83 9.51 26.57 2.07
CA GLN A 83 9.81 25.64 1.00
C GLN A 83 8.54 24.99 0.42
N ILE A 84 7.37 25.20 1.03
CA ILE A 84 6.12 24.61 0.58
C ILE A 84 5.43 25.61 -0.36
N ARG A 85 5.32 25.24 -1.63
CA ARG A 85 4.57 26.01 -2.63
C ARG A 85 3.23 25.34 -2.91
N ILE A 86 2.15 26.12 -2.80
CA ILE A 86 0.82 25.66 -3.18
C ILE A 86 0.65 25.84 -4.68
N VAL A 87 0.45 24.73 -5.40
CA VAL A 87 0.33 24.70 -6.86
C VAL A 87 -1.12 24.88 -7.29
N GLY A 88 -2.07 24.43 -6.47
CA GLY A 88 -3.48 24.55 -6.81
C GLY A 88 -4.40 24.06 -5.71
N VAL A 89 -5.69 24.33 -5.88
CA VAL A 89 -6.74 23.95 -4.93
C VAL A 89 -7.84 23.20 -5.68
N LEU A 90 -8.23 22.05 -5.14
CA LEU A 90 -9.39 21.29 -5.57
C LEU A 90 -10.59 21.69 -4.72
N LEU A 91 -11.54 22.36 -5.36
CA LEU A 91 -12.83 22.69 -4.78
C LEU A 91 -13.80 21.51 -4.95
N GLY A 92 -14.57 21.23 -3.92
CA GLY A 92 -15.56 20.17 -3.89
C GLY A 92 -16.14 20.01 -2.49
N LYS A 93 -16.92 18.96 -2.24
CA LYS A 93 -17.45 18.65 -0.90
C LYS A 93 -16.34 18.58 0.14
N ASN A 94 -15.19 18.03 -0.24
CA ASN A 94 -13.97 18.01 0.56
C ASN A 94 -12.89 18.82 -0.16
N ARG A 95 -12.61 20.02 0.34
CA ARG A 95 -11.58 20.89 -0.23
C ARG A 95 -10.19 20.32 0.01
N ARG A 96 -9.31 20.43 -0.98
CA ARG A 96 -7.92 19.94 -0.90
C ARG A 96 -6.99 20.92 -1.57
N ALA A 97 -5.80 21.08 -1.03
CA ALA A 97 -4.74 21.86 -1.68
C ALA A 97 -3.65 20.92 -2.18
N MET A 98 -3.04 21.25 -3.31
CA MET A 98 -1.89 20.57 -3.86
C MET A 98 -0.65 21.38 -3.55
N ALA A 99 0.34 20.76 -2.92
CA ALA A 99 1.59 21.38 -2.55
C ALA A 99 2.77 20.66 -3.20
N LYS A 100 3.81 21.42 -3.52
CA LYS A 100 5.13 20.92 -3.92
C LYS A 100 6.19 21.54 -3.03
N ILE A 101 7.34 20.88 -2.96
CA ILE A 101 8.47 21.35 -2.16
C ILE A 101 9.46 22.02 -3.10
N ILE A 102 10.04 23.13 -2.66
CA ILE A 102 11.13 23.80 -3.34
C ILE A 102 12.44 23.13 -2.89
N GLN A 103 13.17 22.53 -3.84
CA GLN A 103 14.48 21.94 -3.58
C GLN A 103 15.54 22.69 -4.40
N GLY A 104 16.23 23.63 -3.75
CA GLY A 104 17.13 24.56 -4.44
C GLY A 104 16.35 25.57 -5.28
N ALA A 105 16.66 25.69 -6.57
CA ALA A 105 15.98 26.58 -7.51
C ALA A 105 14.78 25.93 -8.24
N ALA A 106 14.53 24.64 -8.01
CA ALA A 106 13.51 23.88 -8.74
C ALA A 106 12.45 23.28 -7.81
N LEU A 107 11.24 23.11 -8.35
CA LEU A 107 10.15 22.40 -7.68
C LEU A 107 10.34 20.89 -7.78
N THR A 108 10.07 20.18 -6.69
CA THR A 108 10.07 18.72 -6.67
C THR A 108 9.00 18.15 -7.60
N LYS A 109 9.26 16.97 -8.16
CA LYS A 109 8.27 16.26 -8.99
C LYS A 109 7.07 15.76 -8.16
N ASP A 110 7.31 15.44 -6.89
CA ASP A 110 6.30 14.89 -6.00
C ASP A 110 5.30 15.98 -5.59
N THR A 111 4.02 15.62 -5.62
CA THR A 111 2.90 16.49 -5.25
C THR A 111 2.19 15.92 -4.03
N TYR A 112 1.99 16.78 -3.03
CA TYR A 112 1.36 16.45 -1.76
C TYR A 112 -0.06 16.99 -1.74
N ILE A 113 -0.98 16.20 -1.20
CA ILE A 113 -2.39 16.59 -1.07
C ILE A 113 -2.65 16.94 0.39
N LEU A 114 -2.98 18.21 0.62
CA LEU A 114 -3.24 18.78 1.92
C LEU A 114 -4.75 18.83 2.19
N LYS A 115 -5.11 18.68 3.46
CA LYS A 115 -6.47 18.75 3.97
C LYS A 115 -6.55 19.73 5.13
N GLU A 116 -7.73 20.27 5.38
CA GLU A 116 -8.01 21.01 6.61
C GLU A 116 -7.71 20.13 7.84
N GLY A 117 -7.18 20.75 8.89
CA GLY A 117 -6.68 20.10 10.11
C GLY A 117 -5.31 19.43 9.99
N MET A 118 -4.71 19.39 8.80
CA MET A 118 -3.34 18.88 8.64
C MET A 118 -2.32 19.85 9.23
N ARG A 119 -1.25 19.31 9.82
CA ARG A 119 -0.11 20.09 10.31
C ARG A 119 1.01 20.13 9.28
N LEU A 120 1.60 21.30 9.11
CA LEU A 120 2.67 21.60 8.17
C LEU A 120 3.81 22.29 8.90
N GLY A 121 5.02 22.22 8.35
CA GLY A 121 6.12 22.99 8.90
C GLY A 121 6.74 22.37 10.14
N LYS A 122 7.99 22.77 10.39
CA LYS A 122 8.67 22.51 11.66
C LYS A 122 7.89 23.07 12.86
N ASP A 123 7.21 24.19 12.65
CA ASP A 123 6.47 24.93 13.67
C ASP A 123 5.04 24.40 13.89
N ASN A 124 4.70 23.26 13.28
CA ASN A 124 3.41 22.57 13.41
C ASN A 124 2.20 23.46 13.09
N ALA A 125 2.31 24.29 12.06
CA ALA A 125 1.22 25.15 11.59
C ALA A 125 0.03 24.30 11.16
N GLU A 126 -1.17 24.65 11.60
CA GLU A 126 -2.39 23.91 11.29
C GLU A 126 -3.17 24.57 10.15
N ILE A 127 -3.56 23.80 9.14
CA ILE A 127 -4.42 24.29 8.05
C ILE A 127 -5.84 24.43 8.57
N LYS A 128 -6.32 25.67 8.74
CA LYS A 128 -7.70 25.92 9.19
C LYS A 128 -8.70 25.98 8.04
N ALA A 129 -8.28 26.48 6.88
CA ALA A 129 -9.17 26.62 5.74
C ALA A 129 -8.43 26.48 4.42
N ILE A 130 -9.13 25.93 3.43
CA ILE A 130 -8.69 25.90 2.03
C ILE A 130 -9.63 26.79 1.22
N LEU A 131 -9.05 27.83 0.62
CA LEU A 131 -9.73 28.85 -0.17
C LEU A 131 -9.37 28.72 -1.66
N PRO A 132 -10.16 29.27 -2.59
CA PRO A 132 -9.84 29.23 -4.02
C PRO A 132 -8.49 29.87 -4.36
N GLY A 133 -8.07 30.89 -3.60
CA GLY A 133 -6.81 31.60 -3.82
C GLY A 133 -5.59 31.05 -3.07
N GLY A 134 -5.76 30.05 -2.19
CA GLY A 134 -4.68 29.58 -1.33
C GLY A 134 -5.16 28.83 -0.09
N ILE A 135 -4.26 28.65 0.86
CA ILE A 135 -4.56 28.02 2.16
C ILE A 135 -4.36 29.01 3.29
N VAL A 136 -5.15 28.86 4.35
CA VAL A 136 -5.00 29.60 5.60
C VAL A 136 -4.43 28.66 6.64
N VAL A 137 -3.28 29.04 7.18
CA VAL A 137 -2.56 28.29 8.22
C VAL A 137 -2.49 29.12 9.50
N VAL A 138 -2.51 28.43 10.64
CA VAL A 138 -2.33 29.03 11.95
C VAL A 138 -1.06 28.49 12.58
N GLU A 139 -0.14 29.38 12.89
CA GLU A 139 1.09 29.08 13.62
C GLU A 139 0.93 29.43 15.10
N LYS A 140 1.59 28.67 15.96
CA LYS A 140 1.64 28.94 17.40
C LYS A 140 3.02 29.51 17.74
N ILE A 141 3.05 30.78 18.15
CA ILE A 141 4.27 31.50 18.51
C ILE A 141 4.27 31.87 19.99
N ARG A 142 5.44 32.22 20.54
CA ARG A 142 5.55 32.79 21.89
C ARG A 142 5.91 34.26 21.79
N ASN A 143 5.16 35.11 22.48
CA ASN A 143 5.41 36.55 22.50
C ASN A 143 6.52 36.92 23.52
N VAL A 144 6.84 38.21 23.61
CA VAL A 144 7.85 38.75 24.54
C VAL A 144 7.49 38.56 26.02
N TYR A 145 6.20 38.40 26.33
CA TYR A 145 5.70 38.08 27.67
C TYR A 145 5.63 36.57 27.92
N ASN A 146 6.20 35.77 27.02
CA ASN A 146 6.27 34.32 27.09
C ASN A 146 4.90 33.61 27.05
N GLN A 147 3.87 34.30 26.56
CA GLN A 147 2.51 33.78 26.36
C GLN A 147 2.38 33.19 24.95
N GLU A 148 1.46 32.23 24.81
CA GLU A 148 1.18 31.58 23.53
C GLU A 148 0.21 32.42 22.71
N GLU A 149 0.56 32.69 21.46
CA GLU A 149 -0.22 33.48 20.52
C GLU A 149 -0.36 32.74 19.19
N TYR A 150 -1.50 32.93 18.53
CA TYR A 150 -1.80 32.29 17.25
C TYR A 150 -1.70 33.32 16.12
N LEU A 151 -0.84 33.04 15.15
CA LEU A 151 -0.65 33.89 13.98
C LEU A 151 -1.30 33.24 12.76
N GLU A 152 -2.25 33.94 12.15
CA GLU A 152 -2.90 33.52 10.91
C GLU A 152 -2.07 33.98 9.70
N THR A 153 -1.75 33.05 8.81
CA THR A 153 -1.01 33.33 7.58
C THR A 153 -1.74 32.75 6.37
N ILE A 154 -1.80 33.51 5.29
CA ILE A 154 -2.38 33.08 4.02
C ILE A 154 -1.24 32.73 3.07
N ILE A 155 -1.20 31.48 2.61
CA ILE A 155 -0.25 31.03 1.59
C ILE A 155 -0.99 31.01 0.24
N PRO A 156 -0.67 31.91 -0.69
CA PRO A 156 -1.34 31.98 -1.98
C PRO A 156 -0.92 30.84 -2.89
N ILE A 157 -1.75 30.57 -3.91
CA ILE A 157 -1.37 29.71 -5.02
C ILE A 157 -0.31 30.41 -5.88
N SER A 158 0.75 29.68 -6.22
CA SER A 158 1.81 30.15 -7.11
C SER A 158 2.04 29.10 -8.20
N THR A 159 1.89 29.52 -9.45
CA THR A 159 1.98 28.67 -10.66
C THR A 159 3.37 28.58 -11.27
N ASP A 160 4.27 29.47 -10.85
CA ASP A 160 5.61 29.66 -11.43
C ASP A 160 6.67 28.84 -10.68
#